data_AF-A0A453FD71-F1
#
_entry.id   AF-A0A453FD71-F1
#
_cell.length_a   1.000
_cell.length_b   1.000
_cell.length_c   1.000
_cell.angle_alpha   90.00
_cell.angle_beta   90.00
_cell.angle_gamma   90.00
#
_symmetry.space_group_name_H-M   'P 1'
#
loop_
_entity.id
_entity.type
_entity.pdbx_description
1 polymer ?
#
loop_
_entity_poly.entity_id
_entity_poly.type
_entity_poly.pdbx_seq_one_letter_code
_entity_poly.pdbx_strand_id
1 'polypeptide(L)'
;MPFISTVKVLEDKPELSRWTLKYAILGRDVEFSWLARNMTPTKNQKIHWRSLEGLPNRGAVRFFPKSSSSCRVQLTVAYEVPEILTPVASALKPFLEGLLFNGLERFVAFAKERYSKSLQS
;
A
#
# COMPACT_ATOMS: atom_id res chain seq x y z
N MET A 1 -8.97 1.86 0.19
CA MET A 1 -8.12 1.51 1.35
C MET A 1 -8.41 2.54 2.44
N PRO A 2 -8.99 2.16 3.58
CA PRO A 2 -9.59 3.13 4.50
C PRO A 2 -8.57 4.00 5.26
N PHE A 3 -7.28 3.64 5.25
CA PHE A 3 -6.23 4.36 5.97
C PHE A 3 -5.44 5.37 5.12
N ILE A 4 -5.43 5.20 3.79
CA ILE A 4 -4.84 6.19 2.88
C ILE A 4 -5.92 7.20 2.57
N SER A 5 -5.78 8.42 3.09
CA SER A 5 -6.75 9.49 2.89
C SER A 5 -6.63 10.09 1.50
N THR A 6 -5.42 10.13 0.93
CA THR A 6 -5.20 10.77 -0.36
C THR A 6 -3.98 10.18 -1.08
N VAL A 7 -4.11 10.05 -2.41
CA VAL A 7 -3.00 9.81 -3.34
C VAL A 7 -3.09 10.86 -4.44
N LYS A 8 -2.06 11.69 -4.59
CA LYS A 8 -1.96 12.69 -5.67
C LYS A 8 -0.71 12.43 -6.49
N VAL A 9 -0.88 12.14 -7.78
CA VAL A 9 0.24 12.12 -8.74
C VAL A 9 0.67 13.56 -8.99
N LEU A 10 1.97 13.84 -9.03
CA LEU A 10 2.48 15.18 -9.30
C LEU A 10 2.33 15.48 -10.80
N GLU A 11 1.75 16.63 -11.14
CA GLU A 11 1.48 17.04 -12.52
C GLU A 11 2.76 17.10 -13.37
N ASP A 12 3.83 17.68 -12.84
CA ASP A 12 5.12 17.83 -13.53
C ASP A 12 5.96 16.54 -13.54
N LYS A 13 5.66 15.58 -12.64
CA LYS A 13 6.48 14.39 -12.38
C LYS A 13 5.59 13.18 -12.14
N PRO A 14 5.03 12.57 -13.21
CA PRO A 14 4.02 11.51 -13.10
C PRO A 14 4.55 10.22 -12.46
N GLU A 15 5.86 10.04 -12.36
CA GLU A 15 6.50 8.94 -11.64
C GLU A 15 6.44 9.11 -10.11
N LEU A 16 6.09 10.30 -9.64
CA LEU A 16 5.99 10.67 -8.24
C LEU A 16 4.52 10.81 -7.82
N SER A 17 4.23 10.33 -6.63
CA SER A 17 2.93 10.49 -6.01
C SER A 17 3.09 10.86 -4.53
N ARG A 18 2.30 11.84 -4.09
CA ARG A 18 2.20 12.20 -2.67
C ARG A 18 1.08 11.40 -2.04
N TRP A 19 1.41 10.71 -0.97
CA TRP A 19 0.50 9.87 -0.19
C TRP A 19 0.29 10.51 1.17
N THR A 20 -0.94 10.46 1.65
CA THR A 20 -1.30 10.89 2.99
C THR A 20 -2.06 9.78 3.70
N LEU A 21 -1.62 9.47 4.91
CA LEU A 21 -2.22 8.54 5.84
C LEU A 21 -2.77 9.34 7.02
N LYS A 22 -4.05 9.14 7.33
CA LYS A 22 -4.71 9.73 8.49
C LYS A 22 -5.21 8.62 9.36
N TYR A 23 -4.88 8.65 10.65
CA TYR A 23 -5.34 7.64 11.58
C TYR A 23 -5.42 8.18 13.02
N ALA A 24 -6.32 7.62 13.82
CA ALA A 24 -6.44 7.93 15.23
C ALA A 24 -5.57 6.98 16.06
N ILE A 25 -4.52 7.49 16.71
CA ILE A 25 -3.69 6.73 17.65
C ILE A 25 -3.95 7.29 19.06
N LEU A 26 -4.42 6.43 19.96
CA LEU A 26 -4.73 6.79 21.35
C LEU A 26 -5.68 8.01 21.47
N GLY A 27 -6.68 8.09 20.58
CA GLY A 27 -7.66 9.18 20.57
C GLY A 27 -7.15 10.50 19.99
N ARG A 28 -5.93 10.53 19.41
CA ARG A 28 -5.39 11.68 18.68
C ARG A 28 -5.28 11.37 17.20
N ASP A 29 -5.78 12.27 16.37
CA ASP A 29 -5.57 12.18 14.92
C ASP A 29 -4.12 12.49 14.59
N VAL A 30 -3.47 11.54 13.94
CA VAL A 30 -2.14 11.69 13.37
C VAL A 30 -2.22 11.66 11.86
N GLU A 31 -1.43 12.52 11.24
CA GLU A 31 -1.31 12.59 9.78
C GLU A 31 0.15 12.38 9.40
N PHE A 32 0.38 11.40 8.52
CA PHE A 32 1.68 11.15 7.91
C PHE A 32 1.57 11.37 6.41
N SER A 33 2.53 12.11 5.86
CA SER A 33 2.64 12.29 4.41
C SER A 33 4.02 11.89 3.93
N TRP A 34 4.08 11.26 2.75
CA TRP A 34 5.34 10.93 2.09
C TRP A 34 5.22 11.10 0.58
N LEU A 35 6.35 11.41 -0.04
CA LEU A 35 6.48 11.42 -1.49
C LEU A 35 7.03 10.06 -1.91
N ALA A 36 6.30 9.31 -2.72
CA ALA A 36 6.71 8.00 -3.22
C ALA A 36 7.07 8.08 -4.71
N ARG A 37 8.16 7.41 -5.08
CA ARG A 37 8.51 7.14 -6.48
C ARG A 37 8.19 5.70 -6.83
N ASN A 38 7.43 5.52 -7.91
CA ASN A 38 7.27 4.20 -8.52
C ASN A 38 8.55 3.83 -9.26
N MET A 39 9.05 2.63 -8.98
CA MET A 39 10.21 2.08 -9.67
C MET A 39 9.75 1.34 -10.92
N THR A 40 10.68 1.05 -11.84
CA THR A 40 10.36 0.35 -13.09
C THR A 40 9.64 -0.99 -12.81
N PRO A 41 8.38 -1.16 -13.25
CA PRO A 41 7.64 -2.38 -12.99
C PRO A 41 8.17 -3.52 -13.86
N THR A 42 8.03 -4.74 -13.35
CA THR A 42 8.24 -5.96 -14.14
C THR A 42 6.87 -6.51 -14.52
N LYS A 43 6.58 -6.51 -15.83
CA LYS A 43 5.26 -6.87 -16.37
C LYS A 43 4.77 -8.19 -15.78
N ASN A 44 3.54 -8.19 -15.26
CA ASN A 44 2.85 -9.34 -14.64
C ASN A 44 3.59 -9.99 -13.46
N GLN A 45 4.63 -9.35 -12.89
CA GLN A 45 5.46 -9.96 -11.85
C GLN A 45 5.62 -9.07 -10.63
N LYS A 46 5.92 -7.77 -10.82
CA LYS A 46 6.27 -6.90 -9.70
C LYS A 46 5.95 -5.43 -9.98
N ILE A 47 5.30 -4.79 -9.02
CA ILE A 47 5.30 -3.33 -8.86
C ILE A 47 5.98 -3.00 -7.53
N HIS A 48 6.73 -1.92 -7.47
CA HIS A 48 7.44 -1.53 -6.25
C HIS A 48 7.70 -0.03 -6.21
N TRP A 49 7.86 0.48 -5.00
CA TRP A 49 8.03 1.90 -4.72
C TRP A 49 9.03 2.11 -3.59
N ARG A 50 9.50 3.36 -3.48
CA ARG A 50 10.22 3.87 -2.33
C ARG A 50 9.79 5.30 -2.04
N SER A 51 9.75 5.67 -0.76
CA SER A 51 9.66 7.07 -0.35
C SER A 51 10.94 7.81 -0.75
N LEU A 52 10.79 9.06 -1.14
CA LEU A 52 11.87 10.02 -1.33
C LEU A 52 11.93 11.02 -0.16
N GLU A 53 10.78 11.34 0.42
CA GLU A 53 10.61 12.34 1.48
C GLU A 53 9.50 11.94 2.44
N GLY A 54 9.48 12.54 3.64
CA GLY A 54 8.47 12.29 4.66
C GLY A 54 8.72 10.97 5.38
N LEU A 55 7.65 10.18 5.60
CA LEU A 55 7.76 8.90 6.30
C LEU A 55 8.58 7.87 5.48
N PRO A 56 9.77 7.44 5.97
CA PRO A 56 10.61 6.48 5.25
C PRO A 56 9.90 5.14 5.11
N ASN A 57 9.58 4.75 3.87
CA ASN A 57 8.99 3.47 3.56
C ASN A 57 9.35 2.98 2.15
N ARG A 58 9.32 1.67 1.96
CA ARG A 58 9.41 1.02 0.65
C ARG A 58 8.51 -0.18 0.63
N GLY A 59 8.07 -0.57 -0.55
CA GLY A 59 7.28 -1.78 -0.66
C GLY A 59 7.27 -2.34 -2.07
N ALA A 60 6.79 -3.58 -2.15
CA ALA A 60 6.63 -4.29 -3.39
C ALA A 60 5.38 -5.16 -3.32
N VAL A 61 4.62 -5.16 -4.41
CA VAL A 61 3.61 -6.19 -4.68
C VAL A 61 4.19 -7.12 -5.73
N ARG A 62 4.19 -8.42 -5.41
CA ARG A 62 4.62 -9.48 -6.32
C ARG A 62 3.41 -10.34 -6.71
N PHE A 63 3.39 -10.74 -7.97
CA PHE A 63 2.35 -11.54 -8.58
C PHE A 63 2.95 -12.88 -8.99
N PHE A 64 2.33 -13.96 -8.54
CA PHE A 64 2.73 -15.32 -8.84
C PHE A 64 1.55 -16.04 -9.49
N PRO A 65 1.55 -16.21 -10.82
CA PRO A 65 0.52 -16.99 -11.51
C PRO A 65 0.41 -18.39 -10.92
N LYS A 66 -0.82 -18.85 -10.71
CA LYS A 66 -1.12 -20.21 -10.22
C LYS A 66 -1.86 -21.03 -11.27
N SER A 67 -2.76 -20.39 -12.03
CA SER A 67 -3.46 -20.97 -13.17
C SER A 67 -3.87 -19.85 -14.14
N SER A 68 -4.61 -20.19 -15.20
CA SER A 68 -5.21 -19.22 -16.12
C SER A 68 -6.20 -18.25 -15.45
N SER A 69 -6.76 -18.62 -14.30
CA SER A 69 -7.78 -17.85 -13.57
C SER A 69 -7.41 -17.50 -12.14
N SER A 70 -6.16 -17.79 -11.71
CA SER A 70 -5.72 -17.59 -10.33
C SER A 70 -4.30 -17.07 -10.24
N CYS A 71 -4.09 -16.13 -9.31
CA CYS A 71 -2.80 -15.50 -9.04
C CYS A 71 -2.64 -15.31 -7.53
N ARG A 72 -1.47 -15.68 -7.00
CA ARG A 72 -1.09 -15.34 -5.62
C ARG A 72 -0.45 -13.96 -5.62
N VAL A 73 -0.98 -13.07 -4.80
CA VAL A 73 -0.45 -11.72 -4.58
C VAL A 73 0.30 -11.69 -3.26
N GLN A 74 1.51 -11.13 -3.26
CA GLN A 74 2.32 -10.95 -2.06
C GLN A 74 2.71 -9.48 -1.92
N LEU A 75 2.27 -8.86 -0.83
CA LEU A 75 2.66 -7.51 -0.44
C LEU A 75 3.80 -7.58 0.59
N THR A 76 4.85 -6.81 0.37
CA THR A 76 5.93 -6.60 1.34
C THR A 76 6.11 -5.11 1.54
N VAL A 77 6.13 -4.67 2.79
CA VAL A 77 6.35 -3.28 3.17
C VAL A 77 7.45 -3.23 4.22
N ALA A 78 8.37 -2.28 4.06
CA ALA A 78 9.35 -1.92 5.07
C ALA A 78 9.20 -0.43 5.36
N TYR A 79 9.22 -0.05 6.63
CA TYR A 79 9.01 1.32 7.08
C TYR A 79 9.85 1.58 8.32
N GLU A 80 10.16 2.85 8.54
CA GLU A 80 10.76 3.31 9.79
C GLU A 80 9.67 3.85 10.71
N VAL A 81 9.79 3.59 12.01
CA VAL A 81 8.87 4.12 13.01
C VAL A 81 9.39 5.49 13.44
N PRO A 82 8.61 6.57 13.29
CA PRO A 82 8.99 7.89 13.79
C PRO A 82 9.26 7.85 15.30
N GLU A 83 10.27 8.58 15.79
CA GLU A 83 10.69 8.53 17.19
C GLU A 83 9.57 8.86 18.18
N ILE A 84 8.66 9.77 17.80
CA ILE A 84 7.49 10.14 18.60
C ILE A 84 6.53 8.96 18.84
N LEU A 85 6.59 7.93 18.00
CA LEU A 85 5.79 6.71 18.12
C LEU A 85 6.55 5.53 18.74
N THR A 86 7.84 5.70 19.10
CA THR A 86 8.63 4.65 19.76
C THR A 86 7.97 4.05 21.00
N PRO A 87 7.31 4.83 21.89
CA PRO A 87 6.63 4.27 23.07
C PRO A 87 5.50 3.28 22.74
N VAL A 88 4.95 3.36 21.53
CA VAL A 88 3.85 2.49 21.05
C VAL A 88 4.29 1.56 19.92
N ALA A 89 5.59 1.46 19.63
CA ALA A 89 6.12 0.72 18.48
C ALA A 89 5.71 -0.77 18.48
N SER A 90 5.62 -1.39 19.66
CA SER A 90 5.18 -2.78 19.81
C SER A 90 3.74 -3.01 19.36
N ALA A 91 2.86 -2.02 19.51
CA ALA A 91 1.47 -2.09 19.07
C ALA A 91 1.31 -1.76 17.57
N LEU A 92 2.25 -1.02 16.97
CA LEU A 92 2.16 -0.61 15.57
C LEU A 92 2.26 -1.79 14.59
N LYS A 93 3.13 -2.77 14.85
CA LYS A 93 3.34 -3.91 13.94
C LYS A 93 2.06 -4.73 13.73
N PRO A 94 1.43 -5.33 14.76
CA PRO A 94 0.21 -6.12 14.57
C PRO A 94 -0.95 -5.28 14.00
N PHE A 95 -1.01 -4.00 14.37
CA PHE A 95 -1.98 -3.07 13.84
C PHE A 95 -1.81 -2.84 12.33
N LEU A 96 -0.60 -2.51 11.86
CA LEU A 96 -0.30 -2.31 10.44
C LEU A 96 -0.48 -3.61 9.64
N GLU A 97 -0.08 -4.75 10.19
CA GLU A 97 -0.33 -6.06 9.57
C GLU A 97 -1.83 -6.29 9.34
N GLY A 98 -2.67 -6.02 10.34
CA GLY A 98 -4.13 -6.09 10.22
C GLY A 98 -4.69 -5.13 9.16
N LEU A 99 -4.20 -3.88 9.12
CA LEU A 99 -4.61 -2.91 8.10
C LEU A 99 -4.28 -3.37 6.68
N LEU A 100 -3.05 -3.85 6.47
CA LEU A 100 -2.58 -4.33 5.18
C LEU A 100 -3.32 -5.59 4.74
N PHE A 101 -3.52 -6.54 5.66
CA PHE A 101 -4.26 -7.77 5.40
C PHE A 101 -5.70 -7.50 4.98
N ASN A 102 -6.42 -6.66 5.74
CA ASN A 102 -7.78 -6.23 5.38
C ASN A 102 -7.82 -5.47 4.05
N GLY A 103 -6.73 -4.76 3.70
CA GLY A 103 -6.52 -4.15 2.39
C GLY A 103 -6.49 -5.18 1.26
N LEU A 104 -5.71 -6.25 1.44
CA LEU A 104 -5.59 -7.34 0.47
C LEU A 104 -6.90 -8.11 0.30
N GLU A 105 -7.63 -8.41 1.39
CA GLU A 105 -8.94 -9.08 1.30
C GLU A 105 -9.94 -8.30 0.45
N ARG A 106 -10.03 -6.98 0.65
CA ARG A 106 -10.86 -6.11 -0.20
C ARG A 106 -10.40 -6.10 -1.65
N PHE A 107 -9.09 -6.13 -1.89
CA PHE A 107 -8.55 -6.22 -3.24
C PHE A 107 -8.91 -7.55 -3.91
N VAL A 108 -8.87 -8.67 -3.18
CA VAL A 108 -9.30 -9.98 -3.69
C VAL A 108 -10.76 -9.93 -4.12
N ALA A 109 -11.66 -9.37 -3.31
CA ALA A 109 -13.06 -9.21 -3.65
C ALA A 109 -13.25 -8.39 -4.93
N PHE A 110 -12.61 -7.21 -5.00
CA PHE A 110 -12.63 -6.33 -6.16
C PHE A 110 -12.10 -7.02 -7.44
N ALA A 111 -10.97 -7.73 -7.36
CA ALA A 111 -10.36 -8.40 -8.50
C ALA A 111 -11.25 -9.53 -9.04
N LYS A 112 -11.86 -10.33 -8.15
CA LYS A 112 -12.79 -11.39 -8.53
C LYS A 112 -14.03 -10.82 -9.21
N GLU A 113 -14.63 -9.78 -8.65
CA GLU A 113 -15.80 -9.11 -9.24
C GLU A 113 -15.48 -8.56 -10.65
N ARG A 114 -14.33 -7.89 -10.80
CA ARG A 114 -13.91 -7.31 -12.08
C ARG A 114 -13.62 -8.37 -13.14
N TYR A 115 -13.06 -9.52 -12.74
CA TYR A 115 -12.83 -10.67 -13.61
C TYR A 115 -14.15 -11.29 -14.07
N SER A 116 -15.10 -11.54 -13.16
CA SER A 116 -16.43 -12.06 -13.53
C SER A 116 -17.14 -11.15 -14.53
N LYS A 117 -17.10 -9.82 -14.34
CA LYS A 117 -17.67 -8.85 -15.28
C LYS A 117 -17.01 -8.89 -16.66
N SER A 118 -15.70 -9.14 -16.74
CA SER A 118 -14.99 -9.24 -18.03
C SER A 118 -15.32 -10.52 -18.82
N LEU A 119 -15.91 -11.53 -18.19
CA LEU A 119 -16.36 -12.74 -18.89
C LEU A 119 -17.77 -12.59 -19.48
N GLN A 120 -18.50 -11.54 -19.11
CA GLN A 120 -19.87 -11.24 -19.56
C GLN A 120 -19.91 -10.20 -20.69
N SER A 121 -18.75 -9.61 -21.03
CA SER A 121 -18.55 -8.62 -22.09
C SER A 121 -17.83 -9.24 -23.28
#